data_AF-A0A536C2X3-F1
#
_entry.id   AF-A0A536C2X3-F1
#
_cell.length_a   1.000
_cell.length_b   1.000
_cell.length_c   1.000
_cell.angle_alpha   90.00
_cell.angle_beta   90.00
_cell.angle_gamma   90.00
#
_symmetry.space_group_name_H-M   'P 1'
#
loop_
_entity.id
_entity.type
_entity.pdbx_description
1 polymer ?
#
loop_
_entity_poly.entity_id
_entity_poly.type
_entity_poly.pdbx_seq_one_letter_code
_entity_poly.pdbx_strand_id
1 'polypeptide(L)'
;MRISRTRATFAACAMVTTIVACGSNSEPRSTPYGLLSPTSSPSSSAVALPTDSPQPTTTAVTRHVFVVVMENTGLDNAVRSEPIARLASANALATNYHAVARPSLPNYLALTSGSTWGITDDGYHSLPAAADLGAQLTTAGISWRAYMEGMTAEAGCMQSPYPYALKHDPFAYYGGACPPNVVPIEDLDSDLAGAT
;
A
#
# COMPACT_ATOMS: atom_id res chain seq x y z
N MET A 1 13.43 50.14 17.37
CA MET A 1 14.16 49.10 18.13
C MET A 1 15.14 48.43 17.18
N ARG A 2 16.44 48.46 17.50
CA ARG A 2 17.56 48.12 16.59
C ARG A 2 17.75 46.61 16.43
N ILE A 3 17.86 46.19 15.15
CA ILE A 3 18.77 45.23 14.51
C ILE A 3 19.26 44.01 15.33
N SER A 4 18.98 42.81 14.82
CA SER A 4 20.03 41.83 14.47
C SER A 4 19.48 40.75 13.52
N ARG A 5 20.06 40.65 12.32
CA ARG A 5 19.90 39.53 11.38
C ARG A 5 21.26 38.80 11.34
N THR A 6 21.29 37.54 11.73
CA THR A 6 22.49 36.69 11.57
C THR A 6 22.23 35.69 10.45
N ARG A 7 22.97 35.81 9.35
CA ARG A 7 23.07 34.80 8.29
C ARG A 7 24.17 33.82 8.67
N ALA A 8 23.90 32.52 8.59
CA ALA A 8 24.92 31.48 8.63
C ALA A 8 24.91 30.75 7.28
N THR A 9 26.01 30.89 6.53
CA THR A 9 26.36 30.09 5.35
C THR A 9 27.42 29.09 5.77
N PHE A 10 27.25 27.81 5.46
CA PHE A 10 28.37 26.86 5.43
C PHE A 10 28.32 25.98 4.18
N ALA A 11 29.52 25.80 3.65
CA ALA A 11 29.88 25.30 2.34
C ALA A 11 29.57 23.81 2.12
N ALA A 12 29.31 23.48 0.86
CA ALA A 12 29.33 22.12 0.32
C ALA A 12 30.78 21.60 0.21
N CYS A 13 30.97 20.30 0.44
CA CYS A 13 32.17 19.60 0.02
C CYS A 13 31.75 18.28 -0.64
N ALA A 14 31.87 18.22 -1.97
CA ALA A 14 31.72 17.01 -2.76
C ALA A 14 33.05 16.24 -2.76
N MET A 15 32.99 14.91 -2.60
CA MET A 15 34.13 14.02 -2.83
C MET A 15 33.67 12.91 -3.78
N VAL A 16 34.15 12.99 -5.01
CA VAL A 16 34.09 11.94 -6.03
C VAL A 16 35.32 11.06 -5.86
N THR A 17 35.15 9.74 -5.83
CA THR A 17 36.25 8.80 -6.09
C THR A 17 35.75 7.65 -6.96
N THR A 18 36.49 7.40 -8.04
CA THR A 18 36.27 6.37 -9.07
C THR A 18 37.25 5.19 -8.88
N ILE A 19 36.98 4.07 -9.59
CA ILE A 19 37.92 3.19 -10.35
C ILE A 19 37.80 1.66 -10.08
N VAL A 20 37.26 0.98 -11.13
CA VAL A 20 37.78 -0.20 -11.89
C VAL A 20 37.90 -1.60 -11.27
N ALA A 21 37.34 -2.59 -11.99
CA ALA A 21 37.99 -3.77 -12.63
C ALA A 21 36.95 -4.89 -12.85
N CYS A 22 36.53 -5.26 -14.06
CA CYS A 22 37.19 -6.06 -15.12
C CYS A 22 37.04 -7.59 -14.99
N GLY A 23 36.39 -8.20 -15.99
CA GLY A 23 36.68 -9.54 -16.52
C GLY A 23 35.61 -10.61 -16.26
N SER A 24 35.33 -11.58 -17.15
CA SER A 24 35.69 -11.80 -18.55
C SER A 24 34.68 -12.83 -19.10
N ASN A 25 34.26 -12.67 -20.37
CA ASN A 25 33.49 -13.67 -21.11
C ASN A 25 34.31 -14.94 -21.36
N SER A 26 33.65 -16.10 -21.38
CA SER A 26 34.17 -17.33 -22.00
C SER A 26 33.01 -18.20 -22.48
N GLU A 27 32.66 -18.07 -23.77
CA GLU A 27 32.00 -19.11 -24.54
C GLU A 27 33.02 -20.18 -24.93
N PRO A 28 32.63 -21.46 -25.01
CA PRO A 28 33.30 -22.41 -25.87
C PRO A 28 32.45 -22.77 -27.10
N ARG A 29 33.15 -22.68 -28.22
CA ARG A 29 32.80 -22.97 -29.60
C ARG A 29 32.70 -24.48 -29.88
N SER A 30 31.86 -24.78 -30.86
CA SER A 30 31.46 -26.05 -31.46
C SER A 30 32.61 -26.97 -31.92
N THR A 31 32.35 -28.29 -31.89
CA THR A 31 33.01 -29.28 -32.78
C THR A 31 31.98 -30.22 -33.40
N PRO A 32 32.07 -30.50 -34.72
CA PRO A 32 31.16 -31.40 -35.43
C PRO A 32 31.73 -32.83 -35.45
N TYR A 33 30.90 -33.80 -35.08
CA TYR A 33 31.07 -35.21 -35.44
C TYR A 33 29.76 -35.58 -36.16
N GLY A 34 29.73 -36.07 -37.39
CA GLY A 34 30.44 -37.23 -37.93
C GLY A 34 29.35 -38.20 -38.39
N LEU A 35 29.15 -38.30 -39.71
CA LEU A 35 28.06 -39.04 -40.36
C LEU A 35 28.24 -40.56 -40.20
N LEU A 36 27.19 -41.27 -39.77
CA LEU A 36 27.03 -42.71 -39.94
C LEU A 36 25.64 -43.03 -40.51
N SER A 37 25.63 -43.91 -41.51
CA SER A 37 24.52 -44.39 -42.33
C SER A 37 23.60 -45.39 -41.60
N PRO A 38 22.41 -45.72 -42.16
CA PRO A 38 21.23 -46.08 -41.38
C PRO A 38 21.19 -47.56 -41.03
N THR A 39 20.67 -47.90 -39.86
CA THR A 39 20.38 -49.30 -39.49
C THR A 39 19.04 -49.37 -38.75
N SER A 40 18.18 -50.25 -39.27
CA SER A 40 16.90 -50.77 -38.76
C SER A 40 15.81 -49.76 -38.40
N SER A 41 14.75 -49.74 -39.21
CA SER A 41 13.44 -49.17 -38.83
C SER A 41 12.90 -49.87 -37.58
N PRO A 42 12.63 -49.15 -36.48
CA PRO A 42 11.90 -49.72 -35.37
C PRO A 42 10.42 -49.89 -35.73
N SER A 43 9.85 -51.01 -35.26
CA SER A 43 8.42 -51.30 -35.28
C SER A 43 7.65 -50.13 -34.65
N SER A 44 6.63 -49.63 -35.35
CA SER A 44 5.82 -48.49 -34.90
C SER A 44 5.03 -48.87 -33.65
N SER A 45 5.59 -48.57 -32.48
CA SER A 45 4.83 -48.52 -31.24
C SER A 45 4.13 -47.16 -31.22
N ALA A 46 2.81 -47.17 -31.02
CA ALA A 46 2.03 -45.95 -30.93
C ALA A 46 2.62 -45.03 -29.84
N VAL A 47 3.05 -43.85 -30.25
CA VAL A 47 3.52 -42.78 -29.35
C VAL A 47 2.29 -42.33 -28.56
N ALA A 48 2.27 -42.65 -27.26
CA ALA A 48 1.36 -41.97 -26.35
C ALA A 48 1.70 -40.47 -26.39
N LEU A 49 0.68 -39.63 -26.61
CA LEU A 49 0.81 -38.17 -26.54
C LEU A 49 1.50 -37.80 -25.21
N PRO A 50 2.39 -36.79 -25.17
CA PRO A 50 2.91 -36.31 -23.90
C PRO A 50 1.72 -35.86 -23.06
N THR A 51 1.52 -36.51 -21.92
CA THR A 51 0.64 -35.96 -20.90
C THR A 51 1.34 -34.69 -20.41
N ASP A 52 0.66 -33.57 -20.57
CA ASP A 52 1.11 -32.27 -20.10
C ASP A 52 1.59 -32.43 -18.65
N SER A 53 2.87 -32.17 -18.41
CA SER A 53 3.40 -32.21 -17.05
C SER A 53 2.68 -31.11 -16.28
N PRO A 54 2.09 -31.37 -15.09
CA PRO A 54 1.38 -30.35 -14.36
C PRO A 54 2.35 -29.21 -14.08
N GLN A 55 2.17 -28.11 -14.81
CA GLN A 55 2.96 -26.91 -14.61
C GLN A 55 2.70 -26.47 -13.16
N PRO A 56 3.73 -26.25 -12.33
CA PRO A 56 3.53 -25.80 -10.97
C PRO A 56 2.74 -24.50 -11.04
N THR A 57 1.51 -24.53 -10.55
CA THR A 57 0.72 -23.33 -10.33
C THR A 57 1.43 -22.60 -9.20
N THR A 58 2.35 -21.70 -9.53
CA THR A 58 2.78 -20.69 -8.58
C THR A 58 1.59 -19.78 -8.38
N THR A 59 0.68 -20.16 -7.48
CA THR A 59 -0.34 -19.25 -6.97
C THR A 59 0.41 -18.05 -6.44
N ALA A 60 0.37 -16.95 -7.18
CA ALA A 60 0.91 -15.69 -6.73
C ALA A 60 0.20 -15.37 -5.42
N VAL A 61 0.94 -15.33 -4.32
CA VAL A 61 0.39 -14.95 -3.02
C VAL A 61 0.15 -13.46 -3.07
N THR A 62 -1.11 -13.05 -3.26
CA THR A 62 -1.52 -11.65 -3.11
C THR A 62 -1.22 -11.22 -1.68
N ARG A 63 -0.58 -10.06 -1.51
CA ARG A 63 -0.30 -9.48 -0.20
C ARG A 63 -1.29 -8.36 0.06
N HIS A 64 -1.91 -8.39 1.23
CA HIS A 64 -2.84 -7.36 1.68
C HIS A 64 -2.24 -6.57 2.83
N VAL A 65 -2.59 -5.29 2.92
CA VAL A 65 -2.28 -4.42 4.06
C VAL A 65 -3.60 -3.88 4.58
N PHE A 66 -3.87 -4.14 5.85
CA PHE A 66 -5.03 -3.59 6.55
C PHE A 66 -4.56 -2.55 7.57
N VAL A 67 -5.19 -1.37 7.54
CA VAL A 67 -5.00 -0.32 8.54
C VAL A 67 -6.34 -0.08 9.20
N VAL A 68 -6.45 -0.46 10.48
CA VAL A 68 -7.66 -0.26 11.29
C VAL A 68 -7.41 0.91 12.24
N VAL A 69 -8.20 1.98 12.09
CA VAL A 69 -8.08 3.19 12.91
C VAL A 69 -9.20 3.21 13.93
N MET A 70 -8.85 3.26 15.22
CA MET A 70 -9.82 3.40 16.31
C MET A 70 -9.93 4.88 16.69
N GLU A 71 -11.16 5.40 16.77
CA GLU A 71 -11.37 6.80 17.16
C GLU A 71 -10.98 7.04 18.62
N ASN A 72 -10.21 8.11 18.85
CA ASN A 72 -9.82 8.67 20.15
C ASN A 72 -9.46 7.67 21.27
N THR A 73 -8.80 6.56 20.93
CA THR A 73 -8.47 5.49 21.89
C THR A 73 -6.95 5.43 22.13
N GLY A 74 -6.53 5.73 23.37
CA GLY A 74 -5.14 5.55 23.81
C GLY A 74 -4.77 4.07 24.01
N LEU A 75 -3.46 3.77 23.98
CA LEU A 75 -2.95 2.40 24.07
C LEU A 75 -3.53 1.60 25.25
N ASP A 76 -3.54 2.18 26.45
CA ASP A 76 -4.03 1.53 27.68
C ASP A 76 -5.52 1.15 27.63
N ASN A 77 -6.30 1.84 26.80
CA ASN A 77 -7.70 1.50 26.56
C ASN A 77 -7.83 0.49 25.42
N ALA A 78 -7.07 0.66 24.34
CA ALA A 78 -7.10 -0.21 23.17
C ALA A 78 -6.81 -1.68 23.55
N VAL A 79 -5.77 -1.91 24.35
CA VAL A 79 -5.34 -3.28 24.75
C VAL A 79 -6.27 -3.95 25.77
N ARG A 80 -7.36 -3.28 26.21
CA ARG A 80 -8.40 -3.92 27.02
C ARG A 80 -9.39 -4.72 26.18
N SER A 81 -9.45 -4.45 24.87
CA SER A 81 -10.24 -5.26 23.95
C SER A 81 -9.47 -6.54 23.61
N GLU A 82 -10.16 -7.68 23.65
CA GLU A 82 -9.55 -8.99 23.42
C GLU A 82 -8.85 -9.10 22.05
N PRO A 83 -9.44 -8.61 20.93
CA PRO A 83 -8.79 -8.72 19.63
C PRO A 83 -7.48 -7.91 19.55
N ILE A 84 -7.47 -6.69 20.08
CA ILE A 84 -6.27 -5.84 20.07
C ILE A 84 -5.21 -6.38 21.03
N ALA A 85 -5.61 -6.88 22.21
CA ALA A 85 -4.69 -7.52 23.14
C ALA A 85 -3.97 -8.71 22.50
N ARG A 86 -4.71 -9.55 21.77
CA ARG A 86 -4.14 -10.68 21.03
C ARG A 86 -3.17 -10.23 19.95
N LEU A 87 -3.55 -9.25 19.13
CA LEU A 87 -2.68 -8.69 18.09
C LEU A 87 -1.38 -8.12 18.67
N ALA A 88 -1.48 -7.34 19.75
CA ALA A 88 -0.33 -6.75 20.44
C ALA A 88 0.60 -7.81 21.04
N SER A 89 0.04 -8.92 21.56
CA SER A 89 0.85 -10.01 22.14
C SER A 89 1.58 -10.85 21.10
N ALA A 90 1.02 -10.96 19.89
CA ALA A 90 1.54 -11.82 18.83
C ALA A 90 2.44 -11.08 17.81
N ASN A 91 2.45 -9.74 17.82
CA ASN A 91 3.12 -8.92 16.83
C ASN A 91 3.92 -7.77 17.46
N ALA A 92 4.54 -6.94 16.63
CA ALA A 92 5.22 -5.74 17.08
C ALA A 92 4.22 -4.68 17.56
N LEU A 93 4.53 -4.03 18.69
CA LEU A 93 3.77 -2.91 19.24
C LEU A 93 4.62 -1.64 19.25
N ALA A 94 4.18 -0.62 18.52
CA ALA A 94 4.82 0.70 18.51
C ALA A 94 4.32 1.55 19.70
N THR A 95 5.08 1.57 20.80
CA THR A 95 4.70 2.30 22.03
C THR A 95 5.02 3.80 22.00
N ASN A 96 5.70 4.27 20.96
CA ASN A 96 6.04 5.69 20.76
C ASN A 96 5.32 6.28 19.54
N TYR A 97 4.04 5.95 19.36
CA TYR A 97 3.18 6.49 18.31
C TYR A 97 2.29 7.60 18.89
N HIS A 98 2.33 8.79 18.28
CA HIS A 98 1.65 9.98 18.81
C HIS A 98 0.85 10.70 17.73
N ALA A 99 -0.22 11.37 18.14
CA ALA A 99 -0.94 12.32 17.29
C ALA A 99 -0.01 13.48 16.88
N VAL A 100 -0.15 13.95 15.65
CA VAL A 100 0.62 15.08 15.10
C VAL A 100 -0.09 16.42 15.29
N ALA A 101 -1.39 16.43 15.57
CA ALA A 101 -2.14 17.64 15.85
C ALA A 101 -3.36 17.40 16.76
N ARG A 102 -4.01 18.50 17.14
CA ARG A 102 -5.35 18.54 17.75
C ARG A 102 -6.15 19.65 17.06
N PRO A 103 -7.42 19.45 16.65
CA PRO A 103 -8.31 18.28 16.88
C PRO A 103 -8.00 17.06 15.98
N SER A 104 -8.92 16.11 15.79
CA SER A 104 -8.61 14.79 15.22
C SER A 104 -8.39 14.82 13.70
N LEU A 105 -9.13 15.63 12.93
CA LEU A 105 -9.06 15.66 11.47
C LEU A 105 -7.63 15.79 10.91
N PRO A 106 -6.78 16.72 11.38
CA PRO A 106 -5.42 16.83 10.84
C PRO A 106 -4.56 15.57 11.00
N ASN A 107 -4.88 14.69 11.96
CA ASN A 107 -4.20 13.41 12.12
C ASN A 107 -4.60 12.41 11.01
N TYR A 108 -5.88 12.38 10.64
CA TYR A 108 -6.37 11.55 9.53
C TYR A 108 -5.78 12.01 8.19
N LEU A 109 -5.71 13.33 7.96
CA LEU A 109 -5.08 13.88 6.77
C LEU A 109 -3.58 13.56 6.72
N ALA A 110 -2.88 13.67 7.85
CA ALA A 110 -1.47 13.33 7.92
C ALA A 110 -1.22 11.82 7.72
N LEU A 111 -2.13 10.96 8.16
CA LEU A 111 -2.05 9.52 7.95
C LEU A 111 -2.06 9.15 6.46
N THR A 112 -2.86 9.85 5.63
CA THR A 112 -3.02 9.51 4.21
C THR A 112 -2.18 10.34 3.25
N SER A 113 -1.75 11.55 3.63
CA SER A 113 -0.95 12.43 2.76
C SER A 113 0.43 12.79 3.31
N GLY A 114 0.71 12.49 4.58
CA GLY A 114 1.93 12.95 5.26
C GLY A 114 1.89 14.44 5.65
N SER A 115 0.75 15.13 5.52
CA SER A 115 0.58 16.56 5.80
C SER A 115 -0.70 16.83 6.58
N THR A 116 -0.65 17.80 7.50
CA THR A 116 -1.86 18.35 8.14
C THR A 116 -2.56 19.40 7.26
N TRP A 117 -1.94 19.80 6.15
CA TRP A 117 -2.38 20.87 5.26
C TRP A 117 -2.55 22.24 5.94
N GLY A 118 -1.98 22.40 7.14
CA GLY A 118 -2.18 23.60 7.96
C GLY A 118 -3.59 23.72 8.55
N ILE A 119 -4.42 22.67 8.44
CA ILE A 119 -5.77 22.64 9.01
C ILE A 119 -5.66 22.45 10.53
N THR A 120 -6.47 23.21 11.27
CA THR A 120 -6.45 23.25 12.75
C THR A 120 -7.84 23.05 13.37
N ASP A 121 -8.81 22.60 12.59
CA ASP A 121 -10.18 22.32 13.02
C ASP A 121 -10.67 20.97 12.46
N ASP A 122 -11.91 20.58 12.79
CA ASP A 122 -12.58 19.34 12.34
C ASP A 122 -13.60 19.60 11.21
N GLY A 123 -13.59 20.79 10.61
CA GLY A 123 -14.48 21.18 9.52
C GLY A 123 -14.12 20.50 8.20
N TYR A 124 -15.00 20.61 7.22
CA TYR A 124 -14.69 20.17 5.86
C TYR A 124 -13.80 21.20 5.15
N HIS A 125 -12.73 20.72 4.50
CA HIS A 125 -11.81 21.52 3.71
C HIS A 125 -11.52 20.79 2.40
N SER A 126 -11.79 21.43 1.27
CA SER A 126 -11.46 20.83 -0.02
C SER A 126 -9.96 20.91 -0.27
N LEU A 127 -9.32 19.76 -0.46
CA LEU A 127 -7.90 19.62 -0.73
C LEU A 127 -7.64 19.32 -2.22
N PRO A 128 -6.43 19.61 -2.73
CA PRO A 128 -6.06 19.24 -4.09
C PRO A 128 -6.28 17.75 -4.36
N ALA A 129 -6.79 17.44 -5.54
CA ALA A 129 -6.90 16.06 -5.98
C ALA A 129 -5.52 15.40 -6.06
N ALA A 130 -5.51 14.07 -5.94
CA ALA A 130 -4.32 13.23 -6.10
C ALA A 130 -3.14 13.54 -5.15
N ALA A 131 -3.42 14.12 -3.98
CA ALA A 131 -2.43 14.47 -2.98
C ALA A 131 -2.42 13.51 -1.77
N ASP A 132 -2.98 12.31 -1.93
CA ASP A 132 -3.08 11.27 -0.90
C ASP A 132 -2.52 9.92 -1.37
N LEU A 133 -2.43 8.97 -0.43
CA LEU A 133 -2.01 7.60 -0.69
C LEU A 133 -3.00 6.87 -1.60
N GLY A 134 -4.30 7.16 -1.50
CA GLY A 134 -5.33 6.52 -2.33
C GLY A 134 -5.11 6.75 -3.82
N ALA A 135 -4.84 7.99 -4.21
CA ALA A 135 -4.52 8.34 -5.59
C ALA A 135 -3.20 7.75 -6.08
N GLN A 136 -2.21 7.61 -5.19
CA GLN A 136 -0.96 6.92 -5.52
C GLN A 136 -1.21 5.43 -5.79
N LEU A 137 -2.03 4.76 -4.97
CA LEU A 137 -2.41 3.36 -5.16
C LEU A 137 -3.20 3.17 -6.47
N THR A 138 -4.19 4.04 -6.73
CA THR A 138 -4.95 4.05 -7.99
C THR A 138 -4.02 4.21 -9.20
N THR A 139 -3.08 5.16 -9.14
CA THR A 139 -2.11 5.41 -10.22
C THR A 139 -1.20 4.20 -10.45
N ALA A 140 -0.81 3.51 -9.38
CA ALA A 140 0.00 2.31 -9.43
C ALA A 140 -0.79 1.04 -9.86
N GLY A 141 -2.10 1.13 -10.04
CA GLY A 141 -2.95 -0.01 -10.34
C GLY A 141 -3.10 -0.99 -9.17
N ILE A 142 -2.90 -0.53 -7.94
CA ILE A 142 -3.07 -1.34 -6.72
C ILE A 142 -4.50 -1.14 -6.20
N SER A 143 -5.21 -2.25 -5.99
CA SER A 143 -6.56 -2.22 -5.43
C SER A 143 -6.53 -1.66 -4.00
N TRP A 144 -7.51 -0.81 -3.68
CA TRP A 144 -7.68 -0.30 -2.32
C TRP A 144 -9.13 0.10 -2.07
N ARG A 145 -9.52 0.04 -0.80
CA ARG A 145 -10.81 0.45 -0.27
C ARG A 145 -10.60 1.16 1.06
N ALA A 146 -11.48 2.09 1.37
CA ALA A 146 -11.60 2.68 2.69
C ALA A 146 -13.02 2.40 3.22
N TYR A 147 -13.09 1.51 4.20
CA TYR A 147 -14.35 1.02 4.78
C TYR A 147 -14.74 1.89 5.96
N MET A 148 -15.89 2.55 5.88
CA MET A 148 -16.32 3.57 6.84
C MET A 148 -17.51 3.09 7.67
N GLU A 149 -17.32 2.96 8.98
CA GLU A 149 -18.38 2.58 9.92
C GLU A 149 -19.51 3.64 9.92
N GLY A 150 -20.75 3.18 9.81
CA GLY A 150 -21.95 4.03 9.81
C GLY A 150 -22.19 4.79 8.52
N MET A 151 -21.29 4.72 7.53
CA MET A 151 -21.53 5.32 6.22
C MET A 151 -22.58 4.49 5.50
N THR A 152 -23.51 5.15 4.81
CA THR A 152 -24.55 4.48 4.02
C THR A 152 -24.23 4.64 2.54
N ALA A 153 -24.47 3.61 1.74
CA ALA A 153 -24.22 3.65 0.30
C ALA A 153 -25.08 4.73 -0.39
N GLU A 154 -26.30 4.96 0.10
CA GLU A 154 -27.25 5.90 -0.50
C GLU A 154 -26.86 7.37 -0.28
N ALA A 155 -26.29 7.69 0.88
CA ALA A 155 -25.90 9.06 1.21
C ALA A 155 -24.42 9.34 0.89
N GLY A 156 -23.57 8.30 0.92
CA GLY A 156 -22.14 8.41 0.70
C GLY A 156 -21.42 9.27 1.76
N CYS A 157 -20.11 9.44 1.58
CA CYS A 157 -19.26 10.06 2.60
C CYS A 157 -19.58 11.52 2.92
N MET A 158 -20.31 12.25 2.06
CA MET A 158 -20.61 13.66 2.29
C MET A 158 -21.91 13.90 3.07
N GLN A 159 -22.83 12.91 3.10
CA GLN A 159 -24.19 13.11 3.59
C GLN A 159 -24.65 11.99 4.55
N SER A 160 -23.87 10.94 4.75
CA SER A 160 -24.21 9.90 5.73
C SER A 160 -24.35 10.49 7.14
N PRO A 161 -25.40 10.08 7.88
CA PRO A 161 -25.65 10.58 9.22
C PRO A 161 -24.77 9.87 10.26
N TYR A 162 -24.85 10.33 11.52
CA TYR A 162 -24.32 9.58 12.66
C TYR A 162 -24.82 8.12 12.62
N PRO A 163 -23.98 7.10 12.88
CA PRO A 163 -22.67 7.20 13.54
C PRO A 163 -21.48 7.56 12.65
N TYR A 164 -21.68 7.77 11.35
CA TYR A 164 -20.62 8.26 10.48
C TYR A 164 -20.25 9.72 10.78
N ALA A 165 -18.96 10.02 10.72
CA ALA A 165 -18.44 11.37 10.83
C ALA A 165 -17.40 11.61 9.72
N LEU A 166 -17.70 12.54 8.80
CA LEU A 166 -16.85 12.87 7.64
C LEU A 166 -15.39 13.14 8.03
N LYS A 167 -15.15 13.76 9.18
CA LYS A 167 -13.79 14.06 9.67
C LYS A 167 -12.90 12.83 9.94
N HIS A 168 -13.47 11.62 10.00
CA HIS A 168 -12.73 10.36 10.14
C HIS A 168 -12.43 9.70 8.78
N ASP A 169 -13.00 10.22 7.69
CA ASP A 169 -12.71 9.82 6.32
C ASP A 169 -11.82 10.89 5.64
N PRO A 170 -10.50 10.73 5.68
CA PRO A 170 -9.61 11.67 5.01
C PRO A 170 -9.72 11.63 3.49
N PHE A 171 -10.15 10.51 2.88
CA PHE A 171 -10.15 10.36 1.42
C PHE A 171 -11.24 11.23 0.77
N ALA A 172 -12.33 11.52 1.48
CA ALA A 172 -13.37 12.44 1.04
C ALA A 172 -12.92 13.92 0.90
N TYR A 173 -11.75 14.29 1.45
CA TYR A 173 -11.27 15.67 1.41
C TYR A 173 -10.54 16.02 0.11
N TYR A 174 -10.07 15.03 -0.66
CA TYR A 174 -9.25 15.27 -1.85
C TYR A 174 -10.09 15.33 -3.13
N GLY A 175 -9.96 16.40 -3.90
CA GLY A 175 -10.66 16.55 -5.18
C GLY A 175 -12.12 16.95 -5.09
N GLY A 176 -12.65 17.20 -3.88
CA GLY A 176 -13.95 17.82 -3.67
C GLY A 176 -15.17 16.92 -3.91
N ALA A 177 -14.97 15.61 -4.04
CA ALA A 177 -16.02 14.63 -4.24
C ALA A 177 -15.69 13.32 -3.53
N CYS A 178 -16.72 12.54 -3.20
CA CYS A 178 -16.55 11.22 -2.59
C CYS A 178 -15.87 10.25 -3.56
N PRO A 179 -14.67 9.72 -3.27
CA PRO A 179 -14.03 8.74 -4.13
C PRO A 179 -14.82 7.43 -4.13
N PRO A 180 -14.93 6.71 -5.27
CA PRO A 180 -15.65 5.44 -5.33
C PRO A 180 -15.02 4.31 -4.51
N ASN A 181 -13.77 4.50 -4.06
CA ASN A 181 -13.04 3.57 -3.19
C ASN A 181 -13.46 3.69 -1.71
N VAL A 182 -14.10 4.80 -1.32
CA VAL A 182 -14.70 4.96 0.00
C VAL A 182 -16.06 4.27 -0.01
N VAL A 183 -16.22 3.27 0.86
CA VAL A 183 -17.38 2.38 0.89
C VAL A 183 -17.86 2.14 2.32
N PRO A 184 -19.14 1.76 2.51
CA PRO A 184 -19.64 1.35 3.81
C PRO A 184 -18.85 0.16 4.38
N ILE A 185 -18.74 0.06 5.71
CA ILE A 185 -18.03 -1.07 6.32
C ILE A 185 -18.69 -2.43 6.02
N GLU A 186 -19.97 -2.41 5.70
CA GLU A 186 -20.78 -3.56 5.31
C GLU A 186 -20.28 -4.25 4.04
N ASP A 187 -19.53 -3.54 3.18
CA ASP A 187 -18.93 -4.10 1.97
C ASP A 187 -17.69 -4.95 2.26
N LEU A 188 -17.09 -4.81 3.46
CA LEU A 188 -15.81 -5.46 3.82
C LEU A 188 -15.89 -6.99 3.73
N ASP A 189 -16.93 -7.61 4.29
CA ASP A 189 -17.05 -9.08 4.30
C ASP A 189 -17.18 -9.64 2.87
N SER A 190 -17.91 -8.93 2.00
CA SER A 190 -18.06 -9.31 0.59
C SER A 190 -16.73 -9.17 -0.15
N ASP A 191 -16.00 -8.07 0.06
CA ASP A 191 -14.72 -7.83 -0.59
C ASP A 191 -13.63 -8.82 -0.11
N LEU A 192 -13.63 -9.20 1.18
CA LEU A 192 -12.75 -10.22 1.76
C LEU A 192 -13.05 -11.64 1.25
N ALA A 193 -14.30 -11.94 0.94
CA ALA A 193 -14.68 -13.20 0.31
C ALA A 193 -14.33 -13.26 -1.18
N GLY A 194 -14.11 -12.10 -1.79
CA GLY A 194 -13.65 -11.96 -3.17
C GLY A 194 -12.15 -12.21 -3.35
N ALA A 195 -11.68 -12.03 -4.58
CA ALA A 195 -10.26 -12.09 -4.94
C ALA A 195 -9.64 -10.68 -5.08
N THR A 196 -10.10 -9.72 -4.27
CA THR A 196 -9.65 -8.31 -4.32
C THR A 196 -8.21 -8.12 -3.91
#